data_AF-A0A942IAH1-F1
#
_entry.id   AF-A0A942IAH1-F1
#
_cell.length_a   1.000
_cell.length_b   1.000
_cell.length_c   1.000
_cell.angle_alpha   90.00
_cell.angle_beta   90.00
_cell.angle_gamma   90.00
#
_symmetry.space_group_name_H-M   'P 1'
#
loop_
_entity.id
_entity.type
_entity.pdbx_description
1 polymer ?
#
loop_
_entity_poly.entity_id
_entity_poly.type
_entity_poly.pdbx_seq_one_letter_code
_entity_poly.pdbx_strand_id
1 'polypeptide(L)'
;IVQQNEKTLIFTQYKEMGELLVQMLESKLNLPVSFFHGSLQRKARETLVEAFQSDHDSRLMVVSLKAGGTGLNLTAATHVIHYDLWWNPAVEDQATDRAYRIGQKNNVTVHRFITLGTLEEKINSMLEAKKELADLTVSTGETWLTEMSDSELRDIFNLSL
;
A
#
# COMPACT_ATOMS: atom_id res chain seq x y z
N ILE A 1 -8.02 -10.86 10.73
CA ILE A 1 -8.70 -9.89 9.84
C ILE A 1 -10.21 -10.12 9.73
N VAL A 2 -10.79 -10.62 8.61
CA VAL A 2 -12.25 -10.53 8.38
C VAL A 2 -13.08 -11.28 9.43
N GLN A 3 -12.68 -12.49 9.81
CA GLN A 3 -13.36 -13.28 10.85
C GLN A 3 -13.26 -12.64 12.26
N GLN A 4 -12.29 -11.75 12.46
CA GLN A 4 -12.08 -10.99 13.71
C GLN A 4 -12.79 -9.63 13.68
N ASN A 5 -13.57 -9.33 12.62
CA ASN A 5 -14.24 -8.05 12.39
C ASN A 5 -13.29 -6.84 12.33
N GLU A 6 -12.08 -7.06 11.86
CA GLU A 6 -11.06 -6.02 11.72
C GLU A 6 -11.15 -5.33 10.35
N LYS A 7 -10.79 -4.04 10.32
CA LYS A 7 -10.81 -3.21 9.11
C LYS A 7 -9.43 -3.18 8.44
N THR A 8 -9.44 -3.30 7.12
CA THR A 8 -8.21 -3.40 6.31
C THR A 8 -8.20 -2.41 5.17
N LEU A 9 -7.06 -1.73 5.03
CA LEU A 9 -6.69 -0.97 3.85
C LEU A 9 -5.81 -1.81 2.95
N ILE A 10 -6.10 -1.80 1.65
CA ILE A 10 -5.30 -2.49 0.64
C ILE A 10 -4.83 -1.45 -0.36
N PHE A 11 -3.53 -1.19 -0.38
CA PHE A 11 -2.92 -0.24 -1.28
C PHE A 11 -2.40 -0.93 -2.54
N THR A 12 -2.66 -0.32 -3.69
CA THR A 12 -2.10 -0.71 -4.99
C THR A 12 -1.71 0.55 -5.77
N GLN A 13 -0.73 0.43 -6.66
CA GLN A 13 -0.31 1.57 -7.48
C GLN A 13 -1.26 1.81 -8.65
N TYR A 14 -1.88 0.74 -9.14
CA TYR A 14 -2.62 0.73 -10.40
C TYR A 14 -4.12 0.75 -10.13
N LYS A 15 -4.84 1.62 -10.83
CA LYS A 15 -6.30 1.73 -10.66
C LYS A 15 -6.98 0.45 -11.14
N GLU A 16 -6.51 -0.07 -12.26
CA GLU A 16 -6.98 -1.29 -12.91
C GLU A 16 -6.80 -2.50 -11.98
N MET A 17 -5.66 -2.60 -11.29
CA MET A 17 -5.46 -3.64 -10.29
C MET A 17 -6.42 -3.48 -9.11
N GLY A 18 -6.68 -2.23 -8.68
CA GLY A 18 -7.69 -1.97 -7.65
C GLY A 18 -9.09 -2.45 -8.04
N GLU A 19 -9.50 -2.27 -9.29
CA GLU A 19 -10.77 -2.78 -9.82
C GLU A 19 -10.82 -4.31 -9.78
N LEU A 20 -9.73 -4.99 -10.16
CA LEU A 20 -9.61 -6.45 -10.09
C LEU A 20 -9.66 -6.96 -8.64
N LEU A 21 -8.98 -6.28 -7.72
CA LEU A 21 -8.99 -6.63 -6.30
C LEU A 21 -10.39 -6.55 -5.71
N VAL A 22 -11.14 -5.47 -6.01
CA VAL A 22 -12.53 -5.31 -5.55
C VAL A 22 -13.38 -6.48 -6.01
N GLN A 23 -13.41 -6.76 -7.32
CA GLN A 23 -14.22 -7.85 -7.88
C GLN A 23 -13.86 -9.20 -7.26
N MET A 24 -12.56 -9.49 -7.12
CA MET A 24 -12.06 -10.74 -6.57
C MET A 24 -12.39 -10.90 -5.08
N LEU A 25 -12.24 -9.84 -4.28
CA LEU A 25 -12.53 -9.86 -2.85
C LEU A 25 -14.03 -9.95 -2.57
N GLU A 26 -14.85 -9.19 -3.30
CA GLU A 26 -16.32 -9.27 -3.17
C GLU A 26 -16.81 -10.67 -3.52
N SER A 27 -16.32 -11.25 -4.62
CA SER A 27 -16.68 -12.60 -5.03
C SER A 27 -16.26 -13.67 -4.02
N LYS A 28 -15.04 -13.59 -3.48
CA LYS A 28 -14.51 -14.62 -2.58
C LYS A 28 -15.02 -14.50 -1.14
N LEU A 29 -15.25 -13.28 -0.67
CA LEU A 29 -15.61 -13.03 0.73
C LEU A 29 -17.09 -12.78 0.92
N ASN A 30 -17.84 -12.52 -0.17
CA ASN A 30 -19.24 -12.13 -0.13
C ASN A 30 -19.49 -10.93 0.80
N LEU A 31 -18.60 -9.94 0.71
CA LEU A 31 -18.62 -8.71 1.50
C LEU A 31 -18.42 -7.52 0.57
N PRO A 32 -19.03 -6.36 0.86
CA PRO A 32 -18.79 -5.15 0.09
C PRO A 32 -17.34 -4.68 0.24
N VAL A 33 -16.74 -4.24 -0.86
CA VAL A 33 -15.37 -3.70 -0.85
C VAL A 33 -15.40 -2.29 -1.44
N SER A 34 -15.01 -1.31 -0.63
CA SER A 34 -14.92 0.08 -1.08
C SER A 34 -13.66 0.28 -1.92
N PHE A 35 -13.74 1.13 -2.95
CA PHE A 35 -12.59 1.49 -3.76
C PHE A 35 -12.36 3.00 -3.80
N PHE A 36 -11.24 3.44 -3.23
CA PHE A 36 -10.83 4.83 -3.20
C PHE A 36 -9.80 5.12 -4.30
N HIS A 37 -10.16 5.93 -5.30
CA HIS A 37 -9.27 6.26 -6.41
C HIS A 37 -9.41 7.70 -6.92
N GLY A 38 -8.49 8.10 -7.82
CA GLY A 38 -8.25 9.49 -8.20
C GLY A 38 -9.39 10.13 -8.98
N SER A 39 -10.16 9.34 -9.72
CA SER A 39 -11.30 9.84 -10.49
C SER A 39 -12.59 10.05 -9.68
N LEU A 40 -12.59 9.73 -8.37
CA LEU A 40 -13.73 10.04 -7.50
C LEU A 40 -13.84 11.53 -7.23
N GLN A 41 -15.07 12.05 -7.30
CA GLN A 41 -15.39 13.40 -6.84
C GLN A 41 -15.23 13.52 -5.32
N ARG A 42 -14.97 14.74 -4.84
CA ARG A 42 -14.73 15.02 -3.41
C ARG A 42 -15.82 14.45 -2.50
N LYS A 43 -17.09 14.68 -2.81
CA LYS A 43 -18.22 14.17 -2.00
C LYS A 43 -18.22 12.64 -1.89
N ALA A 44 -17.96 11.93 -2.98
CA ALA A 44 -17.87 10.47 -2.96
C ALA A 44 -16.70 9.97 -2.12
N ARG A 45 -15.55 10.66 -2.19
CA ARG A 45 -14.38 10.36 -1.34
C ARG A 45 -14.72 10.50 0.15
N GLU A 46 -15.38 11.59 0.53
CA GLU A 46 -15.81 11.85 1.91
C GLU A 46 -16.77 10.75 2.40
N THR A 47 -17.77 10.38 1.60
CA THR A 47 -18.72 9.30 1.93
C THR A 47 -18.03 7.94 2.12
N LEU A 48 -17.08 7.57 1.26
CA LEU A 48 -16.34 6.30 1.41
C LEU A 48 -15.50 6.28 2.68
N VAL A 49 -14.84 7.39 3.01
CA VAL A 49 -14.04 7.51 4.24
C VAL A 49 -14.93 7.42 5.47
N GLU A 50 -16.05 8.14 5.50
CA GLU A 50 -17.02 8.10 6.61
C GLU A 50 -17.59 6.69 6.81
N ALA A 51 -17.98 6.01 5.74
CA ALA A 51 -18.45 4.63 5.79
C ALA A 51 -17.38 3.70 6.33
N PHE A 52 -16.15 3.76 5.81
CA PHE A 52 -15.06 2.93 6.31
C PHE A 52 -14.72 3.22 7.78
N GLN A 53 -14.87 4.45 8.25
CA GLN A 53 -14.58 4.80 9.65
C GLN A 53 -15.68 4.35 10.62
N SER A 54 -16.95 4.36 10.21
CA SER A 54 -18.09 4.25 11.13
C SER A 54 -18.98 3.01 10.93
N ASP A 55 -19.06 2.48 9.71
CA ASP A 55 -19.92 1.34 9.38
C ASP A 55 -19.19 0.01 9.62
N HIS A 56 -19.79 -0.88 10.41
CA HIS A 56 -19.22 -2.19 10.76
C HIS A 56 -19.13 -3.13 9.56
N ASP A 57 -19.98 -2.96 8.54
CA ASP A 57 -19.99 -3.81 7.35
C ASP A 57 -18.96 -3.37 6.29
N SER A 58 -18.57 -2.09 6.32
CA SER A 58 -17.49 -1.53 5.51
C SER A 58 -16.11 -1.91 6.06
N ARG A 59 -15.73 -3.20 5.91
CA ARG A 59 -14.48 -3.77 6.48
C ARG A 59 -13.25 -3.66 5.58
N LEU A 60 -13.45 -3.59 4.27
CA LEU A 60 -12.37 -3.62 3.29
C LEU A 60 -12.43 -2.36 2.42
N MET A 61 -11.29 -1.70 2.30
CA MET A 61 -11.12 -0.59 1.37
C MET A 61 -9.84 -0.75 0.57
N VAL A 62 -9.97 -0.80 -0.74
CA VAL A 62 -8.87 -0.72 -1.70
C VAL A 62 -8.58 0.75 -1.98
N VAL A 63 -7.31 1.13 -2.05
CA VAL A 63 -6.87 2.51 -2.28
C VAL A 63 -5.80 2.52 -3.37
N SER A 64 -6.07 3.23 -4.47
CA SER A 64 -5.04 3.49 -5.49
C SER A 64 -4.17 4.67 -5.05
N LEU A 65 -2.87 4.48 -4.88
CA LEU A 65 -2.00 5.46 -4.22
C LEU A 65 -1.78 6.78 -4.97
N LYS A 66 -1.96 6.82 -6.30
CA LYS A 66 -2.03 8.10 -7.04
C LYS A 66 -3.16 9.01 -6.54
N ALA A 67 -4.22 8.44 -5.95
CA ALA A 67 -5.30 9.19 -5.32
C ALA A 67 -4.99 9.63 -3.89
N GLY A 68 -3.95 9.05 -3.30
CA GLY A 68 -3.54 9.25 -1.93
C GLY A 68 -3.05 10.66 -1.64
N GLY A 69 -2.63 11.50 -2.58
CA GLY A 69 -2.11 12.86 -2.27
C GLY A 69 -3.00 13.78 -1.41
N THR A 70 -4.28 13.44 -1.21
CA THR A 70 -5.21 14.09 -0.28
C THR A 70 -5.09 13.50 1.13
N GLY A 71 -4.96 14.31 2.18
CA GLY A 71 -4.76 13.90 3.58
C GLY A 71 -5.89 13.08 4.23
N LEU A 72 -6.07 11.83 3.78
CA LEU A 72 -7.07 10.87 4.27
C LEU A 72 -6.84 10.51 5.73
N ASN A 73 -7.93 10.45 6.50
CA ASN A 73 -7.93 9.99 7.89
C ASN A 73 -8.62 8.62 7.96
N LEU A 74 -7.85 7.54 8.09
CA LEU A 74 -8.35 6.16 8.00
C LEU A 74 -8.01 5.35 9.27
N THR A 75 -8.20 5.98 10.42
CA THR A 75 -7.82 5.47 11.75
C THR A 75 -8.63 4.25 12.24
N ALA A 76 -9.68 3.85 11.52
CA ALA A 76 -10.43 2.64 11.84
C ALA A 76 -9.69 1.37 11.37
N ALA A 77 -8.72 1.50 10.47
CA ALA A 77 -7.93 0.39 9.98
C ALA A 77 -6.98 -0.14 11.06
N THR A 78 -6.98 -1.46 11.27
CA THR A 78 -6.00 -2.18 12.09
C THR A 78 -5.06 -3.02 11.24
N HIS A 79 -5.34 -3.13 9.94
CA HIS A 79 -4.46 -3.76 8.97
C HIS A 79 -4.24 -2.87 7.75
N VAL A 80 -3.00 -2.86 7.27
CA VAL A 80 -2.61 -2.25 6.01
C VAL A 80 -1.92 -3.32 5.18
N ILE A 81 -2.34 -3.50 3.94
CA ILE A 81 -1.72 -4.40 2.97
C ILE A 81 -1.18 -3.55 1.82
N HIS A 82 0.13 -3.60 1.59
CA HIS A 82 0.76 -3.11 0.37
C HIS A 82 0.81 -4.26 -0.63
N TYR A 83 -0.09 -4.21 -1.62
CA TYR A 83 -0.26 -5.28 -2.60
C TYR A 83 0.87 -5.32 -3.63
N ASP A 84 1.34 -4.16 -4.08
CA ASP A 84 2.46 -4.02 -5.01
C ASP A 84 3.61 -3.27 -4.31
N LEU A 85 4.87 -3.61 -4.65
CA LEU A 85 6.05 -3.03 -4.01
C LEU A 85 6.24 -1.54 -4.34
N TRP A 86 6.36 -0.70 -3.30
CA TRP A 86 6.77 0.69 -3.43
C TRP A 86 8.29 0.83 -3.35
N TRP A 87 8.84 1.50 -4.36
CA TRP A 87 10.27 1.67 -4.55
C TRP A 87 10.84 2.83 -3.75
N ASN A 88 9.96 3.73 -3.29
CA ASN A 88 10.27 4.85 -2.41
C ASN A 88 9.69 4.57 -1.02
N PRO A 89 10.52 4.17 -0.05
CA PRO A 89 10.08 3.89 1.32
C PRO A 89 9.27 5.03 1.94
N ALA A 90 9.63 6.28 1.69
CA ALA A 90 8.91 7.43 2.25
C ALA A 90 7.47 7.56 1.75
N VAL A 91 7.16 7.07 0.54
CA VAL A 91 5.79 7.05 0.01
C VAL A 91 4.97 5.94 0.65
N GLU A 92 5.58 4.77 0.87
CA GLU A 92 4.96 3.65 1.58
C GLU A 92 4.70 3.99 3.05
N ASP A 93 5.68 4.60 3.71
CA ASP A 93 5.57 5.07 5.09
C ASP A 93 4.47 6.14 5.19
N GLN A 94 4.42 7.11 4.28
CA GLN A 94 3.34 8.09 4.25
C GLN A 94 1.95 7.45 3.98
N ALA A 95 1.89 6.41 3.15
CA ALA A 95 0.66 5.66 2.92
C ALA A 95 0.19 4.95 4.19
N THR A 96 1.13 4.35 4.90
CA THR A 96 0.95 3.64 6.17
C THR A 96 0.58 4.60 7.31
N ASP A 97 1.22 5.75 7.40
CA ASP A 97 1.00 6.80 8.40
C ASP A 97 -0.44 7.32 8.43
N ARG A 98 -1.17 7.19 7.31
CA ARG A 98 -2.60 7.56 7.25
C ARG A 98 -3.48 6.63 8.07
N ALA A 99 -3.06 5.38 8.24
CA ALA A 99 -3.65 4.46 9.20
C ALA A 99 -3.15 4.75 10.62
N TYR A 100 -1.91 5.20 10.82
CA TYR A 100 -1.33 5.47 12.15
C TYR A 100 -1.61 6.89 12.73
N ARG A 101 -2.56 7.65 12.20
CA ARG A 101 -2.79 9.04 12.63
C ARG A 101 -3.10 9.17 14.14
N ILE A 102 -2.68 10.31 14.72
CA ILE A 102 -2.94 10.70 16.12
C ILE A 102 -4.44 10.52 16.44
N GLY A 103 -4.74 9.65 17.41
CA GLY A 103 -6.11 9.27 17.78
C GLY A 103 -6.42 7.77 17.59
N GLN A 104 -5.58 7.07 16.83
CA GLN A 104 -5.53 5.61 16.74
C GLN A 104 -5.26 4.99 18.12
N LYS A 105 -6.15 4.14 18.64
CA LYS A 105 -5.96 3.42 19.92
C LYS A 105 -5.47 1.98 19.74
N ASN A 106 -5.48 1.49 18.51
CA ASN A 106 -5.21 0.09 18.18
C ASN A 106 -3.89 -0.03 17.40
N ASN A 107 -3.14 -1.09 17.68
CA ASN A 107 -1.97 -1.45 16.88
C ASN A 107 -2.41 -1.70 15.43
N VAL A 108 -1.69 -1.12 14.47
CA VAL A 108 -1.84 -1.45 13.05
C VAL A 108 -0.79 -2.51 12.71
N THR A 109 -1.19 -3.53 11.96
CA THR A 109 -0.26 -4.50 11.37
C THR A 109 -0.11 -4.21 9.88
N VAL A 110 1.12 -4.02 9.45
CA VAL A 110 1.45 -3.75 8.04
C VAL A 110 1.92 -5.05 7.39
N HIS A 111 1.28 -5.40 6.28
CA HIS A 111 1.61 -6.55 5.45
C HIS A 111 2.14 -6.04 4.12
N ARG A 112 3.33 -6.51 3.72
CA ARG A 112 3.93 -6.14 2.44
C ARG A 112 4.08 -7.39 1.60
N PHE A 113 3.46 -7.41 0.43
CA PHE A 113 3.57 -8.53 -0.49
C PHE A 113 4.79 -8.32 -1.40
N ILE A 114 5.57 -9.38 -1.53
CA ILE A 114 6.78 -9.41 -2.34
C ILE A 114 6.78 -10.73 -3.10
N THR A 115 6.93 -10.66 -4.41
CA THR A 115 6.98 -11.83 -5.27
C THR A 115 8.41 -12.35 -5.35
N LEU A 116 8.63 -13.56 -4.80
CA LEU A 116 9.94 -14.21 -4.80
C LEU A 116 10.44 -14.53 -6.21
N GLY A 117 11.76 -14.50 -6.40
CA GLY A 117 12.41 -14.75 -7.68
C GLY A 117 12.26 -13.62 -8.71
N THR A 118 11.56 -12.55 -8.35
CA THR A 118 11.30 -11.41 -9.21
C THR A 118 12.16 -10.20 -8.84
N LEU A 119 12.05 -9.20 -9.69
CA LEU A 119 12.54 -7.86 -9.47
C LEU A 119 12.19 -7.32 -8.06
N GLU A 120 10.98 -7.57 -7.56
CA GLU A 120 10.51 -7.09 -6.25
C GLU A 120 11.41 -7.55 -5.09
N GLU A 121 11.84 -8.81 -5.11
CA GLU A 121 12.71 -9.37 -4.08
C GLU A 121 14.10 -8.72 -4.08
N LYS A 122 14.64 -8.46 -5.27
CA LYS A 122 15.96 -7.82 -5.44
C LYS A 122 15.94 -6.38 -4.95
N ILE A 123 14.91 -5.62 -5.32
CA ILE A 123 14.72 -4.25 -4.85
C ILE A 123 14.54 -4.23 -3.34
N ASN A 124 13.72 -5.13 -2.81
CA ASN A 124 13.54 -5.23 -1.37
C ASN A 124 14.87 -5.45 -0.66
N SER A 125 15.67 -6.41 -1.14
CA SER A 125 17.00 -6.69 -0.58
C SER A 125 17.93 -5.48 -0.64
N MET A 126 17.90 -4.71 -1.74
CA MET A 126 18.66 -3.46 -1.85
C MET A 126 18.16 -2.36 -0.92
N LEU A 127 16.84 -2.21 -0.76
CA LEU A 127 16.24 -1.23 0.13
C LEU A 127 16.56 -1.54 1.60
N GLU A 128 16.52 -2.82 2.00
CA GLU A 128 16.93 -3.26 3.35
C GLU A 128 18.42 -2.99 3.58
N ALA A 129 19.29 -3.39 2.64
CA ALA A 129 20.72 -3.10 2.73
C ALA A 129 21.03 -1.59 2.77
N LYS A 130 20.26 -0.78 2.02
CA LYS A 130 20.36 0.68 2.08
C LYS A 130 19.82 1.25 3.39
N LYS A 131 18.73 0.73 3.96
CA LYS A 131 18.22 1.17 5.28
C LYS A 131 19.26 0.94 6.38
N GLU A 132 19.92 -0.22 6.39
CA GLU A 132 21.02 -0.51 7.32
C GLU A 132 22.17 0.51 7.21
N LEU A 133 22.41 1.03 6.00
CA LEU A 133 23.41 2.07 5.75
C LEU A 133 22.88 3.50 5.95
N ALA A 134 21.58 3.75 5.75
CA ALA A 134 20.92 5.06 5.73
C ALA A 134 20.35 5.51 7.08
N ASP A 135 20.32 4.64 8.10
CA ASP A 135 20.22 5.08 9.51
C ASP A 135 21.35 6.06 9.91
N LEU A 136 22.37 6.24 9.04
CA LEU A 136 23.39 7.28 9.14
C LEU A 136 23.06 8.61 8.45
N THR A 137 22.14 8.66 7.48
CA THR A 137 21.62 9.84 6.74
C THR A 137 20.77 9.26 5.59
N VAL A 138 19.61 9.83 5.23
CA VAL A 138 19.16 10.08 3.82
C VAL A 138 17.63 10.17 3.64
N SER A 139 17.20 11.14 2.81
CA SER A 139 16.00 11.07 1.96
C SER A 139 16.40 10.65 0.53
N THR A 140 15.90 9.54 -0.03
CA THR A 140 16.14 9.17 -1.44
C THR A 140 14.85 8.72 -2.14
N GLY A 141 14.59 9.30 -3.32
CA GLY A 141 13.52 8.93 -4.25
C GLY A 141 14.02 7.98 -5.35
N GLU A 142 13.24 7.86 -6.45
CA GLU A 142 13.45 6.89 -7.55
C GLU A 142 14.75 7.03 -8.36
N THR A 143 15.55 8.09 -8.12
CA THR A 143 16.74 8.43 -8.90
C THR A 143 17.82 7.34 -8.90
N TRP A 144 17.91 6.54 -7.84
CA TRP A 144 18.98 5.56 -7.70
C TRP A 144 18.96 4.45 -8.76
N LEU A 145 17.78 4.10 -9.30
CA LEU A 145 17.68 3.12 -10.40
C LEU A 145 18.30 3.66 -11.69
N THR A 146 18.14 4.95 -11.94
CA THR A 146 18.70 5.61 -13.13
C THR A 146 20.21 5.83 -13.05
N GLU A 147 20.79 5.66 -11.87
CA GLU A 147 22.23 5.83 -11.60
C GLU A 147 23.01 4.50 -11.63
N MET A 148 22.33 3.36 -11.79
CA MET A 148 22.96 2.04 -11.81
C MET A 148 23.69 1.77 -13.13
N SER A 149 24.76 0.99 -13.07
CA SER A 149 25.47 0.52 -14.26
C SER A 149 24.65 -0.50 -15.06
N ASP A 150 24.95 -0.64 -16.36
CA ASP A 150 24.29 -1.62 -17.23
C ASP A 150 24.36 -3.06 -16.70
N SER A 151 25.44 -3.44 -16.03
CA SER A 151 25.59 -4.76 -15.40
C SER A 151 24.64 -4.94 -14.23
N GLU A 152 24.54 -3.94 -13.35
CA GLU A 152 23.65 -3.98 -12.19
C GLU A 152 22.17 -3.97 -12.63
N LEU A 153 21.83 -3.19 -13.65
CA LEU A 153 20.50 -3.21 -14.25
C LEU A 153 20.15 -4.60 -14.81
N ARG A 154 21.06 -5.24 -15.54
CA ARG A 154 20.82 -6.60 -16.07
C ARG A 154 20.58 -7.62 -14.95
N ASP A 155 21.36 -7.56 -13.89
CA ASP A 155 21.21 -8.47 -12.76
C ASP A 155 19.87 -8.26 -12.03
N ILE A 156 19.41 -7.02 -11.94
CA ILE A 156 18.08 -6.67 -11.39
C ILE A 156 16.93 -7.28 -12.21
N PHE A 157 17.01 -7.24 -13.55
CA PHE A 157 15.93 -7.72 -14.43
C PHE A 157 15.92 -9.23 -14.70
N ASN A 158 16.97 -9.96 -14.33
CA ASN A 158 16.99 -11.42 -14.46
C ASN A 158 16.01 -12.08 -13.47
N LEU A 159 15.25 -13.09 -13.91
CA LEU A 159 14.50 -13.93 -12.96
C LEU A 159 15.48 -14.86 -12.23
N SER A 160 15.35 -14.93 -10.91
CA SER A 160 16.03 -15.94 -10.10
C SER A 160 15.05 -17.09 -9.92
N LEU A 161 15.25 -18.19 -10.66
CA LEU A 161 14.45 -19.42 -10.52
C LEU A 161 15.12 -20.39 -9.55
#